data_AF-A0A427DYG1-F1
#
_entry.id   AF-A0A427DYG1-F1
#
_cell.length_a   1.000
_cell.length_b   1.000
_cell.length_c   1.000
_cell.angle_alpha   90.00
_cell.angle_beta   90.00
_cell.angle_gamma   90.00
#
_symmetry.space_group_name_H-M   'P 1'
#
loop_
_entity.id
_entity.type
_entity.pdbx_description
1 polymer ?
#
loop_
_entity_poly.entity_id
_entity_poly.type
_entity_poly.pdbx_seq_one_letter_code
_entity_poly.pdbx_strand_id
1 'polypeptide(L)'
;MVVARFDRLEDTYLQLKPPGNKAMKNHTALDATDGSTSDQQYTDWEREIIECVADDLGISFSEAAGVAEAQPFCLAQSWGAGLSAQQTAEKLIGD
;
A
#
# COMPACT_ATOMS: atom_id res chain seq x y z
N MET A 1 39.22 -8.44 4.20
CA MET A 1 38.25 -9.56 4.36
C MET A 1 36.87 -8.95 4.16
N VAL A 2 36.30 -9.13 2.97
CA VAL A 2 35.01 -8.56 2.57
C VAL A 2 33.99 -9.68 2.66
N VAL A 3 33.11 -9.65 3.66
CA VAL A 3 31.92 -10.51 3.69
C VAL A 3 30.73 -9.72 4.24
N ALA A 4 29.81 -9.39 3.32
CA ALA A 4 28.35 -9.23 3.38
C ALA A 4 27.76 -8.62 4.68
N ARG A 5 27.13 -7.44 4.73
CA ARG A 5 26.07 -6.85 3.86
C ARG A 5 24.94 -7.81 3.49
N PHE A 6 24.21 -8.35 4.46
CA PHE A 6 22.92 -9.01 4.21
C PHE A 6 21.98 -9.04 5.44
N ASP A 7 21.97 -7.99 6.26
CA ASP A 7 21.13 -7.92 7.49
C ASP A 7 20.36 -6.60 7.58
N ARG A 8 20.01 -6.00 6.44
CA ARG A 8 19.42 -4.64 6.41
C ARG A 8 18.41 -4.48 5.28
N LEU A 9 17.49 -5.44 5.16
CA LEU A 9 16.33 -5.28 4.29
C LEU A 9 15.02 -5.57 5.02
N GLU A 10 15.03 -6.34 6.10
CA GLU A 10 13.80 -6.66 6.86
C GLU A 10 13.35 -5.50 7.78
N ASP A 11 14.30 -4.79 8.41
CA ASP A 11 14.01 -3.60 9.23
C ASP A 11 13.48 -2.40 8.44
N THR A 12 13.73 -2.37 7.12
CA THR A 12 13.30 -1.23 6.28
C THR A 12 11.87 -1.42 5.79
N TYR A 13 11.41 -2.67 5.67
CA TYR A 13 10.04 -2.99 5.29
C TYR A 13 9.06 -2.72 6.45
N LEU A 14 9.50 -2.91 7.69
CA LEU A 14 8.70 -2.64 8.90
C LEU A 14 8.55 -1.15 9.24
N GLN A 15 9.38 -0.27 8.68
CA GLN A 15 9.32 1.19 8.87
C GLN A 15 8.52 1.93 7.78
N LEU A 16 8.00 1.20 6.79
CA LEU A 16 7.13 1.73 5.72
C LEU A 16 5.63 1.60 6.06
N LYS A 17 5.26 1.22 7.29
CA LYS A 17 3.91 1.51 7.78
C LYS A 17 3.82 3.01 8.08
N PRO A 18 2.88 3.75 7.46
CA PRO A 18 2.72 5.15 7.78
C PRO A 18 2.30 5.29 9.25
N PRO A 19 2.57 6.45 9.88
CA PRO A 19 2.01 6.75 11.18
C PRO A 19 0.49 6.68 11.06
N GLY A 20 -0.13 5.77 11.81
CA GLY A 20 -1.57 5.55 11.80
C GLY A 20 -2.34 6.87 11.80
N ASN A 21 -3.08 7.12 10.72
CA ASN A 21 -3.90 8.31 10.56
C ASN A 21 -4.89 8.38 11.71
N LYS A 22 -4.70 9.35 12.62
CA LYS A 22 -5.62 9.70 13.71
C LYS A 22 -6.86 10.44 13.20
N ALA A 23 -7.45 9.99 12.10
CA ALA A 23 -8.52 10.72 11.42
C ALA A 23 -9.57 9.79 10.82
N MET A 24 -10.28 9.02 11.66
CA MET A 24 -11.69 8.70 11.45
C MET A 24 -12.30 8.17 12.74
N LYS A 25 -12.76 9.10 13.59
CA LYS A 25 -13.55 8.79 14.78
C LYS A 25 -14.99 8.51 14.34
N ASN A 26 -15.24 7.33 13.80
CA ASN A 26 -16.61 6.83 13.64
C ASN A 26 -16.90 5.79 14.73
N HIS A 27 -17.83 6.19 15.58
CA HIS A 27 -18.38 5.50 16.73
C HIS A 27 -18.97 4.14 16.31
N THR A 28 -18.53 3.04 16.89
CA THR A 28 -19.35 1.97 17.53
C THR A 28 -18.45 0.79 17.85
N ALA A 29 -18.57 0.33 19.10
CA ALA A 29 -17.79 -0.71 19.75
C ALA A 29 -17.69 -2.02 18.95
N LEU A 30 -16.56 -2.72 19.08
CA LEU A 30 -16.44 -3.97 19.84
C LEU A 30 -15.04 -4.57 19.61
N ASP A 31 -14.32 -4.73 20.73
CA ASP A 31 -13.47 -5.86 21.09
C ASP A 31 -12.36 -6.37 20.15
N ALA A 32 -11.15 -6.41 20.73
CA ALA A 32 -9.98 -7.23 20.41
C ALA A 32 -9.10 -6.89 19.18
N THR A 33 -7.79 -6.87 19.45
CA THR A 33 -6.63 -6.88 18.52
C THR A 33 -6.14 -5.54 17.96
N ASP A 34 -5.54 -4.74 18.85
CA ASP A 34 -4.67 -3.60 18.53
C ASP A 34 -3.37 -4.10 17.86
N GLY A 35 -3.35 -4.07 16.52
CA GLY A 35 -2.21 -4.49 15.71
C GLY A 35 -2.54 -4.72 14.23
N SER A 36 -3.80 -5.00 13.88
CA SER A 36 -4.17 -5.52 12.54
C SER A 36 -5.00 -4.57 11.67
N THR A 37 -5.48 -3.44 12.18
CA THR A 37 -6.38 -2.55 11.42
C THR A 37 -5.65 -1.81 10.29
N SER A 38 -4.39 -1.44 10.48
CA SER A 38 -3.63 -0.67 9.48
C SER A 38 -3.17 -1.53 8.31
N ASP A 39 -2.84 -2.80 8.56
CA ASP A 39 -2.51 -3.77 7.51
C ASP A 39 -3.72 -4.11 6.66
N GLN A 40 -4.88 -4.28 7.30
CA GLN A 40 -6.13 -4.54 6.57
C GLN A 40 -6.52 -3.33 5.71
N GLN A 41 -6.37 -2.11 6.23
CA GLN A 41 -6.62 -0.88 5.47
C GLN A 41 -5.66 -0.72 4.30
N TYR A 42 -4.36 -1.01 4.48
CA TYR A 42 -3.40 -0.96 3.39
C TYR A 42 -3.69 -2.02 2.32
N THR A 43 -4.02 -3.24 2.74
CA THR A 43 -4.34 -4.34 1.81
C THR A 43 -5.60 -4.05 1.01
N ASP A 44 -6.62 -3.47 1.65
CA ASP A 44 -7.87 -3.06 0.98
C ASP A 44 -7.61 -1.92 -0.02
N TRP A 45 -6.82 -0.93 0.39
CA TRP A 45 -6.38 0.18 -0.47
C TRP A 45 -5.53 -0.30 -1.65
N GLU A 46 -4.57 -1.20 -1.44
CA GLU A 46 -3.72 -1.75 -2.50
C GLU A 46 -4.55 -2.57 -3.49
N ARG A 47 -5.51 -3.35 -3.00
CA ARG A 47 -6.45 -4.07 -3.85
C ARG A 47 -7.29 -3.11 -4.71
N GLU A 48 -7.82 -2.04 -4.11
CA GLU A 48 -8.60 -1.03 -4.83
C GLU A 48 -7.76 -0.35 -5.92
N ILE A 49 -6.46 -0.12 -5.69
CA ILE A 49 -5.54 0.38 -6.72
C ILE A 49 -5.47 -0.59 -7.90
N ILE A 50 -5.27 -1.87 -7.62
CA ILE A 50 -5.15 -2.90 -8.65
C ILE A 50 -6.44 -3.00 -9.46
N GLU A 51 -7.61 -2.91 -8.81
CA GLU A 51 -8.90 -2.90 -9.50
C GLU A 51 -9.07 -1.66 -10.38
N CYS A 52 -8.70 -0.46 -9.90
CA CYS A 52 -8.68 0.75 -10.72
C CYS A 52 -7.74 0.62 -11.91
N VAL A 53 -6.49 0.18 -11.70
CA VAL A 53 -5.50 0.00 -12.76
C VAL A 53 -5.99 -1.01 -13.81
N ALA A 54 -6.61 -2.10 -13.37
CA ALA A 54 -7.18 -3.11 -14.25
C ALA A 54 -8.33 -2.54 -15.11
N ASP A 55 -9.22 -1.76 -14.51
CA ASP A 55 -10.36 -1.12 -15.20
C ASP A 55 -9.88 -0.06 -16.21
N ASP A 56 -9.00 0.86 -15.79
CA ASP A 56 -8.47 1.95 -16.61
C ASP A 56 -7.63 1.46 -17.80
N LEU A 57 -6.80 0.43 -17.61
CA LEU A 57 -5.99 -0.16 -18.67
C LEU A 57 -6.72 -1.27 -19.46
N GLY A 58 -7.88 -1.73 -18.97
CA GLY A 58 -8.61 -2.86 -19.53
C GLY A 58 -7.83 -4.19 -19.49
N ILE A 59 -6.96 -4.37 -18.49
CA ILE A 59 -6.12 -5.56 -18.30
C ILE A 59 -6.67 -6.46 -17.20
N SER A 60 -6.12 -7.67 -17.07
CA SER A 60 -6.51 -8.55 -15.97
C SER A 60 -5.98 -8.06 -14.62
N PHE A 61 -6.68 -8.39 -13.53
CA PHE A 61 -6.23 -8.09 -12.17
C PHE A 61 -4.80 -8.57 -11.89
N SER A 62 -4.40 -9.73 -12.43
CA SER A 62 -3.04 -10.25 -12.26
C SER A 62 -1.98 -9.40 -12.96
N GLU A 63 -2.31 -8.81 -14.11
CA GLU A 63 -1.41 -7.90 -14.83
C GLU A 63 -1.32 -6.55 -14.10
N ALA A 64 -2.45 -6.03 -13.63
CA ALA A 64 -2.51 -4.81 -12.84
C ALA A 64 -1.79 -4.95 -11.49
N ALA A 65 -1.87 -6.12 -10.84
CA ALA A 65 -1.12 -6.42 -9.63
C ALA A 65 0.39 -6.33 -9.91
N GLY A 66 0.85 -6.87 -11.04
CA GLY A 66 2.24 -6.72 -11.48
C GLY A 66 2.68 -5.28 -11.67
N VAL A 67 1.78 -4.37 -12.10
CA VAL A 67 2.06 -2.93 -12.21
C VAL A 67 2.22 -2.28 -10.83
N ALA A 68 1.31 -2.59 -9.89
CA ALA A 68 1.38 -2.09 -8.52
C ALA A 68 2.67 -2.58 -7.82
N GLU A 69 2.97 -3.88 -7.94
CA GLU A 69 4.18 -4.50 -7.36
C GLU A 69 5.48 -4.02 -8.01
N ALA A 70 5.44 -3.57 -9.27
CA ALA A 70 6.61 -3.00 -9.94
C ALA A 70 7.03 -1.63 -9.36
N GLN A 71 6.13 -0.95 -8.65
CA GLN A 71 6.32 0.43 -8.18
C GLN A 71 6.05 0.56 -6.66
N PRO A 72 6.75 -0.20 -5.79
CA PRO A 72 6.51 -0.20 -4.35
C PRO A 72 6.79 1.17 -3.70
N PHE A 73 7.70 1.95 -4.29
CA PHE A 73 7.99 3.32 -3.82
C PHE A 73 6.82 4.27 -4.09
N CYS A 74 6.15 4.15 -5.24
CA CYS A 74 4.99 4.98 -5.57
C CYS A 74 3.83 4.68 -4.62
N LEU A 75 3.58 3.39 -4.33
CA LEU A 75 2.57 2.96 -3.36
C LEU A 75 2.85 3.50 -1.96
N ALA A 76 4.06 3.28 -1.43
CA ALA A 76 4.42 3.77 -0.11
C ALA A 76 4.36 5.30 0.01
N GLN A 77 4.78 6.02 -1.04
CA GLN A 77 4.73 7.48 -1.03
C GLN A 77 3.28 7.99 -1.10
N SER A 78 2.42 7.32 -1.85
CA SER A 78 1.01 7.70 -2.01
C SER A 78 0.21 7.41 -0.75
N TRP A 79 0.45 6.24 -0.13
CA TRP A 79 -0.10 5.88 1.17
C TRP A 79 0.37 6.83 2.27
N GLY A 80 1.68 7.15 2.32
CA GLY A 80 2.23 8.13 3.26
C GLY A 80 1.74 9.56 3.04
N ALA A 81 1.37 9.92 1.81
CA ALA A 81 0.73 11.18 1.47
C ALA A 81 -0.79 11.19 1.72
N GLY A 82 -1.40 10.04 2.04
CA GLY A 82 -2.84 9.90 2.24
C GLY A 82 -3.65 10.02 0.95
N LEU A 83 -3.08 9.63 -0.20
CA LEU A 83 -3.78 9.58 -1.48
C LEU A 83 -4.78 8.43 -1.52
N SER A 84 -5.90 8.65 -2.21
CA SER A 84 -6.86 7.59 -2.49
C SER A 84 -6.29 6.56 -3.46
N ALA A 85 -6.85 5.34 -3.46
CA ALA A 85 -6.43 4.28 -4.38
C ALA A 85 -6.53 4.73 -5.84
N GLN A 86 -7.65 5.35 -6.21
CA GLN A 86 -7.86 5.89 -7.56
C GLN A 86 -6.77 6.89 -7.97
N GLN A 87 -6.43 7.86 -7.11
CA GLN A 87 -5.37 8.84 -7.40
C GLN A 87 -4.00 8.18 -7.57
N THR A 88 -3.76 7.08 -6.86
CA THR A 88 -2.53 6.30 -6.94
C THR A 88 -2.50 5.47 -8.22
N ALA A 89 -3.62 4.87 -8.62
CA ALA A 89 -3.80 4.17 -9.88
C ALA A 89 -3.59 5.10 -11.08
N GLU A 90 -4.20 6.28 -11.08
CA GLU A 90 -3.97 7.32 -12.11
C GLU A 90 -2.49 7.67 -12.23
N LYS A 91 -1.77 7.72 -11.10
CA LYS A 91 -0.34 8.00 -11.07
C LYS A 91 0.52 6.82 -11.55
N LEU A 92 0.07 5.58 -11.34
CA LEU A 92 0.73 4.37 -11.84
C LEU A 92 0.58 4.24 -13.37
N ILE A 93 -0.55 4.70 -13.91
CA ILE A 93 -0.89 4.59 -15.33
C ILE A 93 -0.43 5.82 -16.15
N GLY A 94 -0.38 6.98 -15.50
CA GLY A 94 -0.13 8.27 -16.14
C GLY A 94 1.35 8.67 -16.29
N ASP A 95 2.30 7.84 -15.86
CA ASP A 95 3.76 8.06 -16.08
C ASP A 95 4.25 7.41 -17.39
#